data_AF-A0A6I3U4E0-F1
#
_entry.id   AF-A0A6I3U4E0-F1
#
_cell.length_a   1.000
_cell.length_b   1.000
_cell.length_c   1.000
_cell.angle_alpha   90.00
_cell.angle_beta   90.00
_cell.angle_gamma   90.00
#
_symmetry.space_group_name_H-M   'P 1'
#
loop_
_entity.id
_entity.type
_entity.pdbx_description
1 polymer ?
#
loop_
_entity_poly.entity_id
_entity_poly.type
_entity_poly.pdbx_seq_one_letter_code
_entity_poly.pdbx_strand_id
1 'polypeptide(L)'
;IKDIMMFKPDFYGKTPGVLDRLIQIGSREHFLKGDRTQDAYKEVIAGATGKGDLRSFLDYNMRLFTNDTDLNDWFIHSAKNVYVLEPETTNPDFKNKRHRVFDGLNNNMHARMILPLLNLKKAHIFMISTYNTLAYSSFERYGKNTEEARESLKPKIISVAKAQQRYLDFWSRLA
;
A
#
# COMPACT_ATOMS: atom_id res chain seq x y z
N ILE A 1 4.97 4.34 15.06
CA ILE A 1 5.78 3.26 14.44
C ILE A 1 7.23 3.68 14.19
N LYS A 2 7.51 4.77 13.43
CA LYS A 2 8.88 5.19 13.07
C LYS A 2 9.86 5.20 14.26
N ASP A 3 9.55 5.95 15.31
CA ASP A 3 10.49 6.12 16.43
C ASP A 3 10.64 4.83 17.26
N ILE A 4 9.56 4.06 17.40
CA ILE A 4 9.59 2.72 18.01
C ILE A 4 10.54 1.81 17.23
N MET A 5 10.45 1.84 15.90
CA MET A 5 11.33 1.05 15.03
C MET A 5 12.79 1.48 15.08
N MET A 6 13.07 2.77 15.26
CA MET A 6 14.44 3.28 15.33
C MET A 6 15.09 3.10 16.70
N PHE A 7 14.34 3.31 17.78
CA PHE A 7 14.91 3.50 19.11
C PHE A 7 14.44 2.51 20.17
N LYS A 8 13.45 1.66 19.87
CA LYS A 8 12.90 0.64 20.78
C LYS A 8 12.87 -0.75 20.13
N PRO A 9 14.04 -1.33 19.81
CA PRO A 9 14.12 -2.64 19.16
C PRO A 9 13.50 -3.76 20.02
N ASP A 10 13.55 -3.60 21.34
CA ASP A 10 12.94 -4.45 22.36
C ASP A 10 11.41 -4.51 22.31
N PHE A 11 10.75 -3.51 21.70
CA PHE A 11 9.30 -3.44 21.61
C PHE A 11 8.64 -4.70 21.03
N TYR A 12 9.34 -5.40 20.12
CA TYR A 12 8.85 -6.63 19.48
C TYR A 12 9.42 -7.92 20.11
N GLY A 13 10.07 -7.82 21.27
CA GLY A 13 10.52 -8.97 22.07
C GLY A 13 11.86 -9.59 21.67
N LYS A 14 12.54 -9.10 20.63
CA LYS A 14 13.90 -9.56 20.25
C LYS A 14 14.89 -8.41 20.28
N THR A 15 16.03 -8.63 20.92
CA THR A 15 17.02 -7.60 21.27
C THR A 15 18.32 -7.73 20.49
N PRO A 16 18.43 -7.16 19.28
CA PRO A 16 19.66 -6.51 18.86
C PRO A 16 19.75 -5.12 19.51
N GLY A 17 20.96 -4.66 19.84
CA GLY A 17 21.18 -3.27 20.23
C GLY A 17 20.76 -2.32 19.11
N VAL A 18 20.34 -1.09 19.46
CA VAL A 18 19.96 -0.05 18.46
C VAL A 18 21.09 0.17 17.45
N LEU A 19 22.33 0.24 17.93
CA LEU A 19 23.50 0.45 17.10
C LEU A 19 23.75 -0.74 16.14
N ASP A 20 23.70 -1.97 16.64
CA ASP A 20 23.90 -3.17 15.82
C ASP A 20 22.87 -3.27 14.70
N ARG A 21 21.61 -2.91 15.00
CA ARG A 21 20.54 -2.88 14.02
C ARG A 21 20.79 -1.82 12.94
N LEU A 22 21.24 -0.62 13.33
CA LEU A 22 21.58 0.44 12.38
C LEU A 22 22.78 0.04 11.50
N ILE A 23 23.80 -0.59 12.10
CA ILE A 23 24.94 -1.15 11.37
C ILE A 23 24.46 -2.21 10.38
N GLN A 24 23.59 -3.13 10.79
CA GLN A 24 23.08 -4.19 9.91
C GLN A 24 22.31 -3.61 8.72
N ILE A 25 21.43 -2.62 8.94
CA ILE A 25 20.69 -1.94 7.86
C ILE A 25 21.66 -1.20 6.92
N GLY A 26 22.65 -0.51 7.47
CA GLY A 26 23.64 0.25 6.70
C GLY A 26 24.72 -0.60 6.03
N SER A 27 24.86 -1.88 6.41
CA SER A 27 25.98 -2.73 5.99
C SER A 27 26.00 -3.05 4.49
N ARG A 28 24.85 -2.93 3.79
CA ARG A 28 24.74 -3.22 2.36
C ARG A 28 23.86 -2.17 1.67
N GLU A 29 24.38 -1.58 0.60
CA GLU A 29 23.69 -0.55 -0.18
C GLU A 29 22.28 -0.99 -0.63
N HIS A 30 22.12 -2.26 -1.02
CA HIS A 30 20.84 -2.75 -1.53
C HIS A 30 19.72 -2.80 -0.48
N PHE A 31 20.03 -2.76 0.82
CA PHE A 31 19.02 -2.61 1.88
C PHE A 31 18.43 -1.20 1.93
N LEU A 32 19.10 -0.24 1.30
CA LEU A 32 18.69 1.17 1.29
C LEU A 32 17.98 1.56 -0.01
N LYS A 33 17.88 0.65 -0.99
CA LYS A 33 17.24 0.92 -2.28
C LYS A 33 15.73 0.95 -2.15
N GLY A 34 15.11 2.04 -2.63
CA GLY A 34 13.67 2.27 -2.51
C GLY A 34 12.80 1.28 -3.29
N ASP A 35 13.34 0.63 -4.31
CA ASP A 35 12.68 -0.43 -5.07
C ASP A 35 12.75 -1.81 -4.41
N ARG A 36 13.57 -1.95 -3.34
CA ARG A 36 13.77 -3.18 -2.56
C ARG A 36 13.22 -3.10 -1.14
N THR A 37 12.32 -2.17 -0.85
CA THR A 37 11.80 -1.93 0.51
C THR A 37 11.20 -3.17 1.18
N GLN A 38 10.49 -4.02 0.42
CA GLN A 38 9.91 -5.26 0.93
C GLN A 38 10.97 -6.33 1.22
N ASP A 39 11.93 -6.50 0.31
CA ASP A 39 13.05 -7.42 0.49
C ASP A 39 13.91 -7.00 1.68
N ALA A 40 14.25 -5.71 1.76
CA ALA A 40 15.02 -5.14 2.86
C ALA A 40 14.30 -5.35 4.21
N TYR A 41 12.97 -5.21 4.24
CA TYR A 41 12.19 -5.57 5.43
C TYR A 41 12.40 -7.04 5.80
N LYS A 42 12.22 -7.96 4.85
CA LYS A 42 12.31 -9.40 5.08
C LYS A 42 13.72 -9.83 5.52
N GLU A 43 14.75 -9.29 4.88
CA GLU A 43 16.13 -9.69 5.09
C GLU A 43 16.75 -9.12 6.38
N VAL A 44 16.33 -7.91 6.81
CA VAL A 44 17.00 -7.20 7.91
C VAL A 44 16.07 -6.89 9.08
N ILE A 45 14.78 -6.69 8.84
CA ILE A 45 13.84 -6.18 9.85
C ILE A 45 12.93 -7.28 10.42
N ALA A 46 12.53 -8.26 9.61
CA ALA A 46 11.60 -9.33 9.98
C ALA A 46 12.09 -10.11 11.22
N GLY A 47 13.38 -10.46 11.25
CA GLY A 47 14.00 -11.19 12.36
C GLY A 47 13.86 -10.47 13.71
N ALA A 48 14.04 -9.15 13.73
CA ALA A 48 13.95 -8.32 14.93
C ALA A 48 12.51 -8.06 15.38
N THR A 49 11.55 -8.05 14.45
CA THR A 49 10.14 -7.79 14.76
C THR A 49 9.33 -9.06 15.04
N GLY A 50 9.90 -10.24 14.74
CA GLY A 50 9.19 -11.51 14.83
C GLY A 50 8.04 -11.65 13.82
N LYS A 51 7.99 -10.80 12.78
CA LYS A 51 6.98 -10.84 11.72
C LYS A 51 7.66 -11.21 10.40
N GLY A 52 7.23 -12.31 9.80
CA GLY A 52 7.92 -12.91 8.64
C GLY A 52 7.85 -12.08 7.35
N ASP A 53 6.92 -11.14 7.27
CA ASP A 53 6.69 -10.31 6.10
C ASP A 53 6.12 -8.93 6.48
N LEU A 54 6.21 -8.01 5.51
CA LEU A 54 5.79 -6.61 5.70
C LEU A 54 4.29 -6.49 6.00
N ARG A 55 3.43 -7.30 5.38
CA ARG A 55 1.97 -7.24 5.60
C ARG A 55 1.63 -7.62 7.03
N SER A 56 2.17 -8.73 7.52
CA SER A 56 1.99 -9.20 8.89
C SER A 56 2.46 -8.16 9.92
N PHE A 57 3.52 -7.43 9.59
CA PHE A 57 4.02 -6.34 10.42
C PHE A 57 3.11 -5.12 10.44
N LEU A 58 2.59 -4.71 9.28
CA LEU A 58 1.65 -3.59 9.19
C LEU A 58 0.32 -3.93 9.88
N ASP A 59 -0.23 -5.14 9.69
CA ASP A 59 -1.45 -5.58 10.38
C ASP A 59 -1.28 -5.59 11.90
N TYR A 60 -0.16 -6.12 12.40
CA TYR A 60 0.14 -6.10 13.83
C TYR A 60 0.18 -4.67 14.39
N ASN A 61 0.88 -3.77 13.70
CA ASN A 61 1.00 -2.39 14.15
C ASN A 61 -0.33 -1.62 14.04
N MET A 62 -1.12 -1.85 12.99
CA MET A 62 -2.46 -1.30 12.84
C MET A 62 -3.31 -1.67 14.05
N ARG A 63 -3.42 -2.96 14.37
CA ARG A 63 -4.23 -3.44 15.51
C ARG A 63 -3.76 -2.90 16.86
N LEU A 64 -2.46 -2.59 16.97
CA LEU A 64 -1.86 -2.10 18.21
C LEU A 64 -2.04 -0.59 18.41
N PHE A 65 -2.01 0.20 17.34
CA PHE A 65 -1.96 1.65 17.41
C PHE A 65 -3.21 2.37 16.90
N THR A 66 -4.16 1.63 16.32
CA THR A 66 -5.37 2.19 15.72
C THR A 66 -6.57 1.33 16.09
N ASN A 67 -7.77 1.89 15.88
CA ASN A 67 -9.03 1.14 16.01
C ASN A 67 -9.43 0.44 14.70
N ASP A 68 -8.61 0.54 13.65
CA ASP A 68 -8.89 -0.14 12.38
C ASP A 68 -8.80 -1.67 12.57
N THR A 69 -9.75 -2.38 11.98
CA THR A 69 -9.81 -3.85 12.03
C THR A 69 -9.45 -4.51 10.69
N ASP A 70 -9.53 -3.73 9.62
CA ASP A 70 -9.22 -4.11 8.24
C ASP A 70 -7.99 -3.35 7.72
N LEU A 71 -7.01 -4.10 7.22
CA LEU A 71 -5.73 -3.52 6.80
C LEU A 71 -5.85 -2.69 5.51
N ASN A 72 -6.86 -2.96 4.67
CA ASN A 72 -7.09 -2.16 3.47
C ASN A 72 -7.65 -0.79 3.84
N ASP A 73 -8.66 -0.75 4.72
CA ASP A 73 -9.23 0.50 5.22
C ASP A 73 -8.17 1.35 5.93
N TRP A 74 -7.38 0.73 6.82
CA TRP A 74 -6.25 1.40 7.46
C TRP A 74 -5.27 1.98 6.44
N PHE A 75 -4.96 1.24 5.37
CA PHE A 75 -4.06 1.71 4.34
C PHE A 75 -4.63 2.93 3.61
N ILE A 76 -5.90 2.91 3.22
CA ILE A 76 -6.58 4.04 2.58
C ILE A 76 -6.59 5.26 3.51
N HIS A 77 -6.88 5.07 4.80
CA HIS A 77 -6.85 6.15 5.80
C HIS A 77 -5.45 6.71 6.02
N SER A 78 -4.44 5.84 6.04
CA SER A 78 -3.05 6.20 6.34
C SER A 78 -2.32 6.83 5.15
N ALA A 79 -2.60 6.38 3.93
CA ALA A 79 -1.99 6.86 2.70
C ALA A 79 -2.65 8.17 2.22
N LYS A 80 -2.52 9.24 3.02
CA LYS A 80 -3.24 10.52 2.83
C LYS A 80 -3.15 11.15 1.44
N ASN A 81 -2.04 10.93 0.74
CA ASN A 81 -1.79 11.47 -0.60
C ASN A 81 -2.17 10.49 -1.71
N VAL A 82 -2.93 9.45 -1.40
CA VAL A 82 -3.41 8.43 -2.33
C VAL A 82 -4.93 8.45 -2.35
N TYR A 83 -5.51 8.81 -3.49
CA TYR A 83 -6.95 8.74 -3.72
C TYR A 83 -7.31 7.36 -4.31
N VAL A 84 -8.03 6.55 -3.55
CA VAL A 84 -8.35 5.16 -3.94
C VAL A 84 -9.81 5.05 -4.39
N LEU A 85 -10.02 4.32 -5.48
CA LEU A 85 -11.33 3.89 -5.97
C LEU A 85 -11.35 2.37 -6.12
N GLU A 86 -12.34 1.75 -5.50
CA GLU A 86 -12.53 0.29 -5.52
C GLU A 86 -13.93 -0.03 -6.05
N PRO A 87 -14.21 0.14 -7.35
CA PRO A 87 -15.52 -0.21 -7.89
C PRO A 87 -15.75 -1.73 -7.80
N GLU A 88 -16.79 -2.13 -7.08
CA GLU A 88 -17.21 -3.54 -6.95
C GLU A 88 -17.80 -4.07 -8.24
N THR A 89 -17.59 -5.34 -8.57
CA THR A 89 -18.25 -5.96 -9.74
C THR A 89 -19.77 -6.07 -9.56
N THR A 90 -20.51 -5.93 -10.66
CA THR A 90 -21.95 -6.24 -10.71
C THR A 90 -22.24 -7.70 -11.06
N ASN A 91 -21.20 -8.49 -11.41
CA ASN A 91 -21.33 -9.91 -11.69
C ASN A 91 -21.34 -10.72 -10.36
N PRO A 92 -22.43 -11.43 -10.02
CA PRO A 92 -22.51 -12.20 -8.78
C PRO A 92 -21.38 -13.22 -8.59
N ASP A 93 -20.92 -13.85 -9.68
CA ASP A 93 -19.88 -14.88 -9.64
C ASP A 93 -18.51 -14.35 -9.18
N PHE A 94 -18.32 -13.03 -9.29
CA PHE A 94 -17.07 -12.35 -8.96
C PHE A 94 -17.16 -11.52 -7.68
N LYS A 95 -18.33 -11.49 -7.01
CA LYS A 95 -18.58 -10.66 -5.82
C LYS A 95 -17.61 -10.96 -4.66
N ASN A 96 -17.20 -12.21 -4.52
CA ASN A 96 -16.29 -12.66 -3.47
C ASN A 96 -14.81 -12.60 -3.88
N LYS A 97 -14.49 -12.12 -5.09
CA LYS A 97 -13.09 -11.98 -5.50
C LYS A 97 -12.44 -10.77 -4.82
N ARG A 98 -11.15 -10.92 -4.53
CA ARG A 98 -10.32 -9.84 -4.00
C ARG A 98 -10.26 -8.70 -5.00
N HIS A 99 -10.73 -7.53 -4.61
CA HIS A 99 -10.77 -6.32 -5.45
C HIS A 99 -10.16 -5.09 -4.74
N ARG A 100 -9.82 -5.25 -3.47
CA ARG A 100 -9.35 -4.19 -2.58
C ARG A 100 -7.90 -3.81 -2.93
N VAL A 101 -7.55 -2.55 -2.80
CA VAL A 101 -6.27 -1.99 -3.25
C VAL A 101 -5.08 -2.66 -2.58
N PHE A 102 -5.18 -2.97 -1.29
CA PHE A 102 -4.13 -3.62 -0.53
C PHE A 102 -3.92 -5.06 -1.00
N ASP A 103 -4.98 -5.78 -1.36
CA ASP A 103 -4.86 -7.12 -1.95
C ASP A 103 -4.15 -7.06 -3.31
N GLY A 104 -4.50 -6.07 -4.13
CA GLY A 104 -3.85 -5.83 -5.42
C GLY A 104 -2.38 -5.40 -5.29
N LEU A 105 -2.02 -4.70 -4.21
CA LEU A 105 -0.64 -4.35 -3.90
C LEU A 105 0.14 -5.51 -3.29
N ASN A 106 -0.52 -6.40 -2.56
CA ASN A 106 0.12 -7.50 -1.82
C ASN A 106 0.46 -8.69 -2.72
N ASN A 107 1.27 -8.45 -3.76
CA ASN A 107 1.87 -9.45 -4.63
C ASN A 107 3.35 -9.10 -4.90
N ASN A 108 4.08 -10.04 -5.51
CA ASN A 108 5.52 -9.89 -5.76
C ASN A 108 5.89 -8.64 -6.59
N MET A 109 5.01 -8.16 -7.46
CA MET A 109 5.33 -7.05 -8.37
C MET A 109 5.09 -5.68 -7.70
N HIS A 110 4.01 -5.56 -6.93
CA HIS A 110 3.51 -4.30 -6.41
C HIS A 110 3.78 -4.08 -4.92
N ALA A 111 4.13 -5.10 -4.14
CA ALA A 111 4.24 -4.95 -2.69
C ALA A 111 5.37 -4.00 -2.26
N ARG A 112 6.41 -3.83 -3.10
CA ARG A 112 7.43 -2.78 -2.96
C ARG A 112 6.88 -1.34 -2.98
N MET A 113 5.66 -1.13 -3.47
CA MET A 113 5.00 0.18 -3.52
C MET A 113 4.27 0.54 -2.21
N ILE A 114 3.99 -0.43 -1.33
CA ILE A 114 3.21 -0.20 -0.11
C ILE A 114 3.87 0.89 0.77
N LEU A 115 5.16 0.75 1.08
CA LEU A 115 5.87 1.73 1.90
C LEU A 115 6.00 3.11 1.22
N PRO A 116 6.38 3.22 -0.06
CA PRO A 116 6.35 4.49 -0.78
C PRO A 116 4.99 5.20 -0.74
N LEU A 117 3.89 4.47 -0.96
CA LEU A 117 2.53 5.03 -0.97
C LEU A 117 2.11 5.55 0.41
N LEU A 118 2.47 4.85 1.49
CA LEU A 118 2.23 5.29 2.87
C LEU A 118 3.06 6.53 3.27
N ASN A 119 4.13 6.86 2.53
CA ASN A 119 5.09 7.91 2.90
C ASN A 119 5.23 9.02 1.84
N LEU A 120 4.28 9.16 0.92
CA LEU A 120 4.29 10.23 -0.07
C LEU A 120 4.26 11.60 0.60
N LYS A 121 5.19 12.48 0.23
CA LYS A 121 5.28 13.85 0.79
C LYS A 121 4.66 14.92 -0.12
N LYS A 122 5.01 14.87 -1.40
CA LYS A 122 4.67 15.92 -2.39
C LYS A 122 3.85 15.42 -3.57
N ALA A 123 3.99 14.14 -3.91
CA ALA A 123 3.26 13.54 -5.02
C ALA A 123 1.91 13.04 -4.54
N HIS A 124 0.90 13.16 -5.40
CA HIS A 124 -0.46 12.73 -5.12
C HIS A 124 -0.84 11.70 -6.16
N ILE A 125 -1.19 10.51 -5.69
CA ILE A 125 -1.49 9.37 -6.54
C ILE A 125 -3.00 9.15 -6.50
N PHE A 126 -3.57 8.69 -7.61
CA PHE A 126 -4.86 8.02 -7.58
C PHE A 126 -4.71 6.58 -8.04
N MET A 127 -5.53 5.71 -7.48
CA MET A 127 -5.53 4.28 -7.75
C MET A 127 -6.94 3.79 -8.02
N ILE A 128 -7.09 2.91 -9.00
CA ILE A 128 -8.33 2.20 -9.31
C ILE A 128 -8.02 0.71 -9.16
N SER A 129 -8.66 0.09 -8.17
CA SER A 129 -8.53 -1.34 -7.91
C SER A 129 -9.84 -2.05 -8.23
N THR A 130 -9.78 -3.07 -9.06
CA THR A 130 -10.92 -3.94 -9.39
C THR A 130 -10.55 -5.39 -9.04
N TYR A 131 -11.47 -6.33 -9.26
CA TYR A 131 -11.20 -7.75 -9.02
C TYR A 131 -10.10 -8.35 -9.91
N ASN A 132 -9.67 -7.66 -10.99
CA ASN A 132 -8.70 -8.17 -11.96
C ASN A 132 -7.56 -7.19 -12.28
N THR A 133 -7.69 -5.91 -11.95
CA THR A 133 -6.75 -4.88 -12.38
C THR A 133 -6.44 -3.90 -11.25
N LEU A 134 -5.17 -3.52 -11.14
CA LEU A 134 -4.72 -2.39 -10.33
C LEU A 134 -4.12 -1.33 -11.26
N ALA A 135 -4.80 -0.20 -11.40
CA ALA A 135 -4.32 0.94 -12.19
C ALA A 135 -3.97 2.10 -11.26
N TYR A 136 -2.92 2.86 -11.59
CA TYR A 136 -2.52 4.02 -10.81
C TYR A 136 -1.83 5.07 -11.69
N SER A 137 -1.97 6.34 -11.30
CA SER A 137 -1.21 7.46 -11.88
C SER A 137 -1.13 8.59 -10.86
N SER A 138 -0.29 9.58 -11.14
CA SER A 138 -0.23 10.80 -10.33
C SER A 138 -1.15 11.89 -10.86
N PHE A 139 -1.65 12.75 -9.97
CA PHE A 139 -2.41 13.95 -10.33
C PHE A 139 -1.54 14.95 -11.09
N GLU A 140 -0.25 15.01 -10.76
CA GLU A 140 0.73 15.91 -11.38
C GLU A 140 0.93 15.58 -12.88
N ARG A 141 0.79 14.30 -13.29
CA ARG A 141 0.81 13.91 -14.71
C ARG A 141 -0.35 14.49 -15.52
N TYR A 142 -1.44 14.87 -14.85
CA TYR A 142 -2.58 15.57 -15.44
C TYR A 142 -2.51 17.09 -15.23
N GLY A 143 -1.36 17.61 -14.80
CA GLY A 143 -1.16 19.03 -14.50
C GLY A 143 -1.90 19.52 -13.25
N LYS A 144 -2.35 18.61 -12.38
CA LYS A 144 -3.14 18.94 -11.18
C LYS A 144 -2.24 19.04 -9.96
N ASN A 145 -1.67 20.23 -9.75
CA ASN A 145 -0.69 20.49 -8.70
C ASN A 145 -1.25 21.14 -7.41
N THR A 146 -2.50 21.63 -7.45
CA THR A 146 -3.19 22.19 -6.27
C THR A 146 -4.32 21.26 -5.82
N GLU A 147 -4.80 21.42 -4.59
CA GLU A 147 -5.90 20.60 -4.06
C GLU A 147 -7.18 20.78 -4.89
N GLU A 148 -7.54 22.01 -5.23
CA GLU A 148 -8.73 22.33 -6.04
C GLU A 148 -8.63 21.69 -7.43
N ALA A 149 -7.43 21.74 -8.02
CA ALA A 149 -7.16 21.10 -9.31
C ALA A 149 -7.32 19.58 -9.22
N ARG A 150 -6.90 18.96 -8.11
CA ARG A 150 -7.09 17.52 -7.85
C ARG A 150 -8.56 17.17 -7.67
N GLU A 151 -9.29 17.92 -6.84
CA GLU A 151 -10.73 17.73 -6.63
C GLU A 151 -11.50 17.81 -7.94
N SER A 152 -11.16 18.77 -8.81
CA SER A 152 -11.80 18.92 -10.13
C SER A 152 -11.59 17.70 -11.05
N LEU A 153 -10.52 16.92 -10.84
CA LEU A 153 -10.23 15.71 -11.63
C LEU A 153 -10.95 14.48 -11.09
N LYS A 154 -11.27 14.41 -9.79
CA LYS A 154 -11.89 13.23 -9.17
C LYS A 154 -13.16 12.73 -9.88
N PRO A 155 -14.10 13.57 -10.34
CA PRO A 155 -15.27 13.11 -11.11
C PRO A 155 -14.90 12.33 -12.37
N LYS A 156 -13.84 12.75 -13.08
CA LYS A 156 -13.33 12.03 -14.25
C LYS A 156 -12.72 10.69 -13.87
N ILE A 157 -11.98 10.63 -12.76
CA ILE A 157 -11.39 9.37 -12.26
C ILE A 157 -12.50 8.39 -11.87
N ILE A 158 -13.55 8.85 -11.18
CA ILE A 158 -14.73 8.03 -10.84
C ILE A 158 -15.40 7.50 -12.12
N SER A 159 -15.57 8.34 -13.14
CA SER A 159 -16.13 7.94 -14.43
C SER A 159 -15.30 6.84 -15.11
N VAL A 160 -13.97 6.97 -15.07
CA VAL A 160 -13.03 5.96 -15.60
C VAL A 160 -13.11 4.66 -14.81
N ALA A 161 -13.13 4.72 -13.48
CA ALA A 161 -13.24 3.54 -12.62
C ALA A 161 -14.53 2.75 -12.91
N LYS A 162 -15.67 3.45 -13.04
CA LYS A 162 -16.94 2.83 -13.45
C LYS A 162 -16.90 2.24 -14.86
N ALA A 163 -16.22 2.90 -15.80
CA ALA A 163 -16.07 2.36 -17.15
C ALA A 163 -15.23 1.07 -17.15
N GLN A 164 -14.14 1.04 -16.38
CA GLN A 164 -13.28 -0.14 -16.23
C GLN A 164 -14.02 -1.31 -15.58
N GLN A 165 -14.80 -1.05 -14.51
CA GLN A 165 -15.70 -2.02 -13.90
C GLN A 165 -16.68 -2.60 -14.92
N ARG A 166 -17.40 -1.74 -15.68
CA ARG A 166 -18.35 -2.20 -16.72
C ARG A 166 -17.68 -3.02 -17.81
N TYR A 167 -16.49 -2.64 -18.24
CA TYR A 167 -15.72 -3.40 -19.22
C TYR A 167 -15.39 -4.81 -18.70
N LEU A 168 -14.90 -4.91 -17.46
CA LEU A 168 -14.60 -6.19 -16.83
C LEU A 168 -15.85 -7.04 -16.61
N ASP A 169 -16.97 -6.44 -16.20
CA ASP A 169 -18.25 -7.14 -16.01
C ASP A 169 -18.84 -7.64 -17.33
N PHE A 170 -18.61 -6.91 -18.43
CA PHE A 170 -19.04 -7.34 -19.76
C PHE A 170 -18.31 -8.61 -20.19
N TRP A 171 -16.97 -8.63 -20.11
CA TRP A 171 -16.16 -9.76 -20.55
C TRP A 171 -16.25 -10.97 -19.61
N SER A 172 -16.50 -10.77 -18.32
CA SER A 172 -16.64 -11.89 -17.37
C SER A 172 -17.90 -12.73 -17.59
N ARG A 173 -18.91 -12.23 -18.30
CA ARG A 173 -20.13 -12.97 -18.66
C ARG A 173 -19.98 -13.81 -19.93
N LEU A 174 -18.91 -13.59 -20.69
CA LEU A 174 -18.58 -14.36 -21.90
C LEU A 174 -17.63 -15.52 -21.61
N ALA A 175 -17.00 -15.53 -20.44
CA ALA A 175 -15.97 -16.48 -20.01
C ALA A 175 -16.56 -17.70 -19.28
#